data_AF-A0A024U672-F1
#
_entry.id   AF-A0A024U672-F1
#
_cell.length_a   1.000
_cell.length_b   1.000
_cell.length_c   1.000
_cell.angle_alpha   90.00
_cell.angle_beta   90.00
_cell.angle_gamma   90.00
#
_symmetry.space_group_name_H-M   'P 1'
#
loop_
_entity.id
_entity.type
_entity.pdbx_description
1 polymer ?
#
loop_
_entity_poly.entity_id
_entity_poly.type
_entity_poly.pdbx_seq_one_letter_code
_entity_poly.pdbx_strand_id
1 'polypeptide(L)'
;MSIPYHTLKHYLNLHRRGITIKSSRMGPPPTLPLECEQNMVQWIVAMQKVGYPITRQDLLLKANGLQADANYVPAGTDVLCWHLDFSLVKLNLKAGVSLAPYGYLQARSTGPVLNESIYIAQHPVGKPKRIATTVDSGVASTIETLSATTYRSDQGRYSLDTDVGSFGSSVRGARDNKVVALRNCGSWPNSGIKINKIVSKLRSVGTCLRTPLPRTMVRRAECDV
;
A
#
# COMPACT_ATOMS: atom_id res chain seq x y z
N MET A 1 -26.67 -25.06 -16.02
CA MET A 1 -25.53 -25.18 -16.96
C MET A 1 -25.63 -26.54 -17.63
N SER A 2 -25.70 -26.60 -18.97
CA SER A 2 -25.67 -27.86 -19.73
C SER A 2 -24.26 -28.06 -20.27
N ILE A 3 -23.59 -29.15 -19.90
CA ILE A 3 -22.25 -29.48 -20.41
C ILE A 3 -22.43 -30.17 -21.77
N PRO A 4 -21.82 -29.66 -22.86
CA PRO A 4 -21.95 -30.28 -24.17
C PRO A 4 -21.43 -31.74 -24.20
N TYR A 5 -22.13 -32.61 -24.93
CA TYR A 5 -21.81 -34.04 -25.04
C TYR A 5 -20.37 -34.32 -25.52
N HIS A 6 -19.87 -33.50 -26.46
CA HIS A 6 -18.51 -33.64 -26.98
C HIS A 6 -17.45 -33.44 -25.89
N THR A 7 -17.70 -32.50 -24.97
CA THR A 7 -16.84 -32.21 -23.82
C THR A 7 -16.80 -33.44 -22.89
N LEU A 8 -17.96 -33.99 -22.53
CA LEU A 8 -18.04 -35.19 -21.69
C LEU A 8 -17.28 -36.38 -22.31
N LYS A 9 -17.47 -36.62 -23.61
CA LYS A 9 -16.80 -37.71 -24.34
C LYS A 9 -15.28 -37.55 -24.37
N HIS A 10 -14.79 -36.31 -24.51
CA HIS A 10 -13.36 -36.00 -24.43
C HIS A 10 -12.76 -36.35 -23.06
N TYR A 11 -13.40 -35.89 -21.98
CA TYR A 11 -12.96 -36.16 -20.60
C TYR A 11 -13.00 -37.66 -20.25
N LEU A 12 -14.03 -38.39 -20.69
CA LEU A 12 -14.13 -39.84 -20.52
C LEU A 12 -13.01 -40.60 -21.23
N ASN A 13 -12.65 -40.19 -22.45
CA ASN A 13 -11.56 -40.80 -23.21
C ASN A 13 -10.19 -40.55 -22.56
N LEU A 14 -9.96 -39.37 -21.99
CA LEU A 14 -8.74 -39.09 -21.23
C LEU A 14 -8.65 -39.94 -19.96
N HIS A 15 -9.75 -40.09 -19.23
CA HIS A 15 -9.81 -40.95 -18.04
C HIS A 15 -9.54 -42.42 -18.37
N ARG A 16 -10.16 -42.96 -19.44
CA ARG A 16 -9.90 -44.34 -19.92
C ARG A 16 -8.45 -44.59 -20.32
N ARG A 17 -7.71 -43.55 -20.72
CA ARG A 17 -6.29 -43.61 -21.07
C ARG A 17 -5.35 -43.44 -19.87
N GLY A 18 -5.90 -43.35 -18.65
CA GLY A 18 -5.12 -43.11 -17.43
C GLY A 18 -4.53 -41.70 -17.36
N ILE A 19 -5.00 -40.76 -18.18
CA ILE A 19 -4.50 -39.38 -18.21
C ILE A 19 -5.24 -38.60 -17.12
N THR A 20 -4.54 -38.30 -16.03
CA THR A 20 -5.05 -37.41 -14.98
C THR A 20 -5.01 -35.96 -15.47
N ILE A 21 -6.19 -35.37 -15.66
CA ILE A 21 -6.30 -33.96 -16.02
C ILE A 21 -6.11 -33.15 -14.75
N LYS A 22 -4.96 -32.49 -14.62
CA LYS A 22 -4.78 -31.45 -13.60
C LYS A 22 -5.72 -30.30 -13.96
N SER A 23 -6.60 -29.89 -13.05
CA SER A 23 -7.40 -28.70 -13.28
C SER A 23 -6.44 -27.51 -13.40
N SER A 24 -6.32 -26.97 -14.60
CA SER A 24 -5.68 -25.68 -14.79
C SER A 24 -6.72 -24.62 -14.48
N ARG A 25 -6.34 -23.60 -13.72
CA ARG A 25 -7.24 -22.47 -13.46
C ARG A 25 -7.59 -21.79 -14.79
N MET A 26 -8.86 -21.44 -14.94
CA MET A 26 -9.34 -20.64 -16.05
C MET A 26 -9.02 -19.17 -15.79
N GLY A 27 -8.52 -18.48 -16.81
CA GLY A 27 -8.20 -17.06 -16.76
C GLY A 27 -6.70 -16.75 -16.68
N PRO A 28 -6.33 -15.46 -16.61
CA PRO A 28 -4.95 -15.03 -16.48
C PRO A 28 -4.29 -15.63 -15.23
N PRO A 29 -2.98 -15.89 -15.24
CA PRO A 29 -2.28 -16.36 -14.05
C PRO A 29 -2.50 -15.37 -12.90
N PRO A 30 -2.82 -15.86 -11.68
CA PRO A 30 -3.08 -14.99 -10.56
C PRO A 30 -1.87 -14.12 -10.26
N THR A 31 -2.12 -12.86 -9.91
CA THR A 31 -1.10 -11.91 -9.48
C THR A 31 -0.57 -12.21 -8.08
N LEU A 32 -0.72 -13.43 -7.56
CA LEU A 32 -0.18 -13.87 -6.28
C LEU A 32 0.50 -15.22 -6.54
N PRO A 33 1.71 -15.47 -6.01
CA PRO A 33 2.34 -16.77 -6.10
C PRO A 33 1.42 -17.85 -5.54
N LEU A 34 1.51 -19.04 -6.12
CA LEU A 34 0.73 -20.19 -5.69
C LEU A 34 0.88 -20.46 -4.18
N GLU A 35 2.08 -20.26 -3.63
CA GLU A 35 2.37 -20.45 -2.21
C GLU A 35 1.67 -19.41 -1.32
N CYS A 36 1.65 -18.14 -1.73
CA CYS A 36 0.91 -17.08 -1.03
C CYS A 36 -0.59 -17.35 -1.04
N GLU A 37 -1.10 -17.77 -2.19
CA GLU A 37 -2.49 -18.13 -2.36
C GLU A 37 -2.87 -19.34 -1.48
N GLN A 38 -2.04 -20.38 -1.42
CA GLN A 38 -2.26 -21.52 -0.54
C GLN A 38 -2.26 -21.10 0.94
N ASN A 39 -1.38 -20.19 1.33
CA ASN A 39 -1.39 -19.64 2.69
C ASN A 39 -2.68 -18.84 2.98
N MET A 40 -3.14 -18.02 2.03
CA MET A 40 -4.43 -17.32 2.15
C MET A 40 -5.58 -18.31 2.34
N VAL A 41 -5.65 -19.36 1.51
CA VAL A 41 -6.71 -20.37 1.60
C VAL A 41 -6.66 -21.13 2.92
N GLN A 42 -5.48 -21.56 3.37
CA GLN A 42 -5.32 -22.25 4.65
C GLN A 42 -5.74 -21.35 5.83
N TRP A 43 -5.37 -20.09 5.79
CA TRP A 43 -5.76 -19.11 6.81
C TRP A 43 -7.28 -18.87 6.81
N ILE A 44 -7.90 -18.73 5.64
CA ILE A 44 -9.36 -18.60 5.51
C ILE A 44 -10.07 -19.79 6.13
N VAL A 45 -9.64 -21.01 5.79
CA VAL A 45 -10.21 -22.24 6.34
C VAL A 45 -10.02 -22.31 7.86
N ALA A 46 -8.88 -21.87 8.39
CA ALA A 46 -8.62 -21.85 9.82
C ALA A 46 -9.56 -20.88 10.56
N MET A 47 -9.76 -19.67 10.02
CA MET A 47 -10.67 -18.66 10.57
C MET A 47 -12.13 -19.14 10.57
N GLN A 48 -12.56 -19.77 9.48
CA GLN A 48 -13.90 -20.36 9.41
C GLN A 48 -14.09 -21.50 10.41
N LYS A 49 -13.06 -22.34 10.64
CA LYS A 49 -13.12 -23.43 11.62
C LYS A 49 -13.27 -22.96 13.05
N VAL A 50 -12.77 -21.78 13.39
CA VAL A 50 -12.93 -21.18 14.73
C VAL A 50 -14.16 -20.27 14.83
N GLY A 51 -15.04 -20.28 13.82
CA GLY A 51 -16.26 -19.47 13.81
C GLY A 51 -16.04 -17.98 13.59
N TYR A 52 -14.87 -17.57 13.08
CA TYR A 52 -14.57 -16.18 12.78
C TYR A 52 -15.02 -15.81 11.35
N PRO A 53 -16.07 -14.97 11.18
CA PRO A 53 -16.53 -14.55 9.86
C PRO A 53 -15.52 -13.56 9.26
N ILE A 54 -14.84 -13.99 8.20
CA ILE A 54 -13.81 -13.18 7.53
C ILE A 54 -14.45 -12.08 6.69
N THR A 55 -14.02 -10.84 6.90
CA THR A 55 -14.45 -9.71 6.09
C THR A 55 -13.49 -9.46 4.92
N ARG A 56 -13.94 -8.63 3.96
CA ARG A 56 -13.08 -8.15 2.87
C ARG A 56 -11.83 -7.42 3.39
N GLN A 57 -11.94 -6.71 4.51
CA GLN A 57 -10.83 -5.96 5.08
C GLN A 57 -9.75 -6.90 5.63
N ASP A 58 -10.15 -7.98 6.30
CA ASP A 58 -9.24 -8.98 6.86
C ASP A 58 -8.47 -9.72 5.76
N LEU A 59 -9.17 -10.03 4.66
CA LEU A 59 -8.56 -10.59 3.45
C LEU A 59 -7.48 -9.67 2.87
N LEU A 60 -7.76 -8.37 2.76
CA LEU A 60 -6.80 -7.40 2.24
C LEU A 60 -5.59 -7.25 3.16
N LEU A 61 -5.80 -7.20 4.49
CA LEU A 61 -4.72 -7.13 5.47
C LEU A 61 -3.83 -8.39 5.42
N LYS A 62 -4.44 -9.59 5.35
CA LYS A 62 -3.71 -10.85 5.24
C LYS A 62 -2.98 -10.99 3.91
N ALA A 63 -3.61 -10.61 2.79
CA ALA A 63 -3.00 -10.65 1.46
C ALA A 63 -1.80 -9.71 1.39
N ASN A 64 -1.95 -8.49 1.92
CA ASN A 64 -0.82 -7.57 2.07
C ASN A 64 0.27 -8.25 2.91
N GLY A 65 -0.07 -8.81 4.09
CA GLY A 65 0.92 -9.44 4.98
C GLY A 65 1.69 -10.59 4.30
N LEU A 66 1.00 -11.41 3.52
CA LEU A 66 1.65 -12.48 2.75
C LEU A 66 2.49 -11.98 1.59
N GLN A 67 2.10 -10.86 1.00
CA GLN A 67 2.89 -10.18 0.00
C GLN A 67 4.17 -9.56 0.62
N ALA A 68 4.10 -9.13 1.89
CA ALA A 68 5.25 -8.75 2.71
C ALA A 68 6.20 -9.92 2.93
N ASP A 69 5.65 -11.05 3.36
CA ASP A 69 6.40 -12.23 3.78
C ASP A 69 6.98 -12.99 2.58
N ALA A 70 6.35 -12.89 1.41
CA ALA A 70 6.74 -13.60 0.20
C ALA A 70 7.67 -12.82 -0.75
N ASN A 71 8.10 -11.60 -0.41
CA ASN A 71 8.87 -10.74 -1.32
C ASN A 71 8.23 -10.57 -2.72
N TYR A 72 6.92 -10.76 -2.84
CA TYR A 72 6.24 -10.79 -4.13
C TYR A 72 5.68 -9.41 -4.47
N VAL A 73 6.07 -8.91 -5.65
CA VAL A 73 5.69 -7.62 -6.21
C VAL A 73 4.66 -7.89 -7.32
N PRO A 74 3.37 -7.58 -7.13
CA PRO A 74 2.36 -7.70 -8.17
C PRO A 74 2.77 -6.87 -9.37
N ALA A 75 2.44 -7.34 -10.57
CA ALA A 75 2.67 -6.57 -11.79
C ALA A 75 1.98 -5.19 -11.67
N GLY A 76 2.78 -4.12 -11.50
CA GLY A 76 2.31 -2.74 -11.37
C GLY A 76 2.55 -2.06 -10.01
N THR A 77 3.00 -2.77 -8.97
CA THR A 77 3.31 -2.21 -7.64
C THR A 77 4.77 -2.42 -7.27
N ASP A 78 5.66 -1.47 -7.58
CA ASP A 78 7.11 -1.68 -7.55
C ASP A 78 7.74 -1.79 -6.14
N VAL A 79 7.13 -1.28 -5.07
CA VAL A 79 7.65 -1.42 -3.69
C VAL A 79 6.52 -1.25 -2.67
N LEU A 80 6.25 -2.26 -1.82
CA LEU A 80 5.52 -2.08 -0.56
C LEU A 80 6.54 -2.09 0.58
N CYS A 81 6.78 -0.94 1.22
CA CYS A 81 7.63 -0.89 2.41
C CYS A 81 6.76 -0.77 3.67
N TRP A 82 6.51 -1.90 4.32
CA TRP A 82 5.74 -2.04 5.55
C TRP A 82 6.15 -1.06 6.66
N HIS A 83 7.44 -0.74 6.72
CA HIS A 83 8.03 0.17 7.69
C HIS A 83 7.82 1.65 7.37
N LEU A 84 7.57 1.99 6.10
CA LEU A 84 7.43 3.36 5.62
C LEU A 84 6.03 3.64 5.04
N ASP A 85 5.10 2.70 5.16
CA ASP A 85 3.67 2.87 4.89
C ASP A 85 3.38 3.58 3.55
N PHE A 86 4.09 3.16 2.51
CA PHE A 86 3.95 3.69 1.15
C PHE A 86 3.95 2.56 0.13
N SER A 87 3.29 2.84 -0.99
CA SER A 87 3.24 2.00 -2.17
C SER A 87 3.70 2.81 -3.38
N LEU A 88 4.56 2.22 -4.22
CA LEU A 88 4.88 2.79 -5.52
C LEU A 88 4.00 2.13 -6.60
N VAL A 89 3.25 2.94 -7.34
CA VAL A 89 2.37 2.46 -8.42
C VAL A 89 2.90 2.95 -9.76
N LYS A 90 3.12 2.02 -10.69
CA LYS A 90 3.51 2.35 -12.07
C LYS A 90 2.26 2.34 -12.95
N LEU A 91 1.99 3.47 -13.60
CA LEU A 91 0.87 3.58 -14.53
C LEU A 91 1.26 2.98 -15.89
N ASN A 92 0.47 2.02 -16.37
CA ASN A 92 0.59 1.49 -17.73
C ASN A 92 -0.24 2.37 -18.67
N LEU A 93 0.44 3.27 -19.38
CA LEU A 93 -0.21 4.21 -20.29
C LEU A 93 -0.62 3.53 -21.59
N LYS A 94 -1.83 3.84 -22.08
CA LYS A 94 -2.23 3.46 -23.44
C LYS A 94 -1.43 4.26 -24.46
N ALA A 95 -1.23 3.71 -25.65
CA ALA A 95 -0.61 4.43 -26.75
C ALA A 95 -1.31 5.79 -26.99
N GLY A 96 -0.52 6.85 -27.15
CA GLY A 96 -1.03 8.22 -27.34
C GLY A 96 -1.41 8.96 -26.06
N VAL A 97 -1.37 8.34 -24.88
CA VAL A 97 -1.63 9.02 -23.60
C VAL A 97 -0.33 9.59 -23.01
N SER A 98 -0.31 10.90 -22.74
CA SER A 98 0.80 11.58 -22.07
C SER A 98 0.36 12.14 -20.72
N LEU A 99 1.20 11.99 -19.70
CA LEU A 99 0.99 12.57 -18.37
C LEU A 99 1.59 13.98 -18.23
N ALA A 100 2.31 14.48 -19.24
CA ALA A 100 2.99 15.76 -19.19
C ALA A 100 2.09 16.94 -18.74
N PRO A 101 0.80 17.04 -19.15
CA PRO A 101 -0.07 18.13 -18.71
C PRO A 101 -0.33 18.17 -17.19
N TYR A 102 -0.16 17.06 -16.47
CA TYR A 102 -0.42 16.98 -15.03
C TYR A 102 0.79 17.35 -14.17
N GLY A 103 1.99 17.45 -14.77
CA GLY A 103 3.23 17.71 -14.06
C GLY A 103 3.57 16.65 -13.02
N TYR A 104 4.40 17.01 -12.04
CA TYR A 104 4.76 16.15 -10.92
C TYR A 104 5.13 16.98 -9.69
N LEU A 105 5.05 16.34 -8.52
CA LEU A 105 5.54 16.90 -7.27
C LEU A 105 7.00 16.53 -7.05
N GLN A 106 7.76 17.44 -6.50
CA GLN A 106 9.15 17.18 -6.14
C GLN A 106 9.25 16.78 -4.66
N ALA A 107 9.86 15.62 -4.40
CA ALA A 107 10.22 15.22 -3.05
C ALA A 107 11.39 16.07 -2.52
N ARG A 108 11.30 16.51 -1.27
CA ARG A 108 12.41 17.23 -0.63
C ARG A 108 13.38 16.24 0.00
N SER A 109 14.57 16.10 -0.58
CA SER A 109 15.56 15.10 -0.18
C SER A 109 15.99 15.21 1.29
N THR A 110 15.93 16.40 1.88
CA THR A 110 16.26 16.63 3.30
C THR A 110 15.14 16.22 4.26
N GLY A 111 13.91 16.02 3.77
CA GLY A 111 12.76 15.71 4.62
C GLY A 111 12.14 16.96 5.26
N PRO A 112 11.26 16.79 6.26
CA PRO A 112 10.67 17.89 7.03
C PRO A 112 11.68 18.54 7.98
N VAL A 113 11.49 19.81 8.27
CA VAL A 113 12.27 20.63 9.21
C VAL A 113 11.34 21.07 10.34
N LEU A 114 11.81 20.99 11.59
CA LEU A 114 11.03 21.41 12.75
C LEU A 114 10.60 22.89 12.62
N ASN A 115 9.35 23.18 13.00
CA ASN A 115 8.72 24.51 12.96
C ASN A 115 8.56 25.13 11.56
N GLU A 116 8.82 24.40 10.48
CA GLU A 116 8.55 24.93 9.14
C GLU A 116 7.04 24.98 8.86
N SER A 117 6.59 25.99 8.12
CA SER A 117 5.20 26.06 7.66
C SER A 117 4.91 25.02 6.58
N ILE A 118 3.76 24.38 6.69
CA ILE A 118 3.31 23.31 5.80
C ILE A 118 1.86 23.49 5.37
N TYR A 119 1.48 22.78 4.31
CA TYR A 119 0.09 22.57 3.93
C TYR A 119 -0.10 21.15 3.38
N ILE A 120 -1.35 20.69 3.37
CA ILE A 120 -1.73 19.38 2.81
C ILE A 120 -2.79 19.56 1.73
N ALA A 121 -2.56 18.97 0.56
CA ALA A 121 -3.53 18.89 -0.53
C ALA A 121 -4.09 17.46 -0.58
N GLN A 122 -5.40 17.31 -0.40
CA GLN A 122 -6.06 16.04 -0.08
C GLN A 122 -7.43 15.90 -0.75
N HIS A 123 -7.95 14.66 -0.81
CA HIS A 123 -9.29 14.32 -1.31
C HIS A 123 -10.10 13.58 -0.23
N PRO A 124 -10.49 14.27 0.86
CA PRO A 124 -11.18 13.64 1.97
C PRO A 124 -12.51 13.05 1.53
N VAL A 125 -12.76 11.79 1.88
CA VAL A 125 -13.97 11.02 1.57
C VAL A 125 -14.26 10.98 0.06
N GLY A 126 -13.22 11.05 -0.78
CA GLY A 126 -13.36 11.11 -2.24
C GLY A 126 -13.98 12.40 -2.78
N LYS A 127 -14.13 13.43 -1.94
CA LYS A 127 -14.63 14.77 -2.34
C LYS A 127 -13.59 15.51 -3.18
N PRO A 128 -13.98 16.62 -3.85
CA PRO A 128 -13.04 17.48 -4.55
C PRO A 128 -11.87 17.91 -3.66
N LYS A 129 -10.75 18.24 -4.31
CA LYS A 129 -9.51 18.62 -3.63
C LYS A 129 -9.77 19.70 -2.57
N ARG A 130 -9.29 19.44 -1.36
CA ARG A 130 -9.25 20.40 -0.25
C ARG A 130 -7.80 20.67 0.14
N ILE A 131 -7.52 21.89 0.57
CA ILE A 131 -6.21 22.29 1.06
C ILE A 131 -6.38 22.77 2.50
N ALA A 132 -5.65 22.17 3.43
CA ALA A 132 -5.55 22.66 4.80
C ALA A 132 -4.18 23.31 5.00
N THR A 133 -4.18 24.52 5.56
CA THR A 133 -3.01 25.40 5.70
C THR A 133 -2.81 25.91 7.12
N THR A 134 -3.89 26.01 7.90
CA THR A 134 -3.90 26.61 9.24
C THR A 134 -4.42 25.65 10.29
N VAL A 135 -4.08 25.92 11.54
CA VAL A 135 -4.76 25.37 12.72
C VAL A 135 -6.02 26.16 13.06
N ASP A 136 -6.81 25.72 14.03
CA ASP A 136 -8.08 26.36 14.46
C ASP A 136 -7.92 27.84 14.85
N SER A 137 -6.75 28.23 15.34
CA SER A 137 -6.45 29.63 15.67
C SER A 137 -6.20 30.53 14.45
N GLY A 138 -6.30 29.98 13.23
CA GLY A 138 -6.03 30.70 11.98
C GLY A 138 -4.54 30.90 11.67
N VAL A 139 -3.65 30.41 12.52
CA VAL A 139 -2.20 30.47 12.31
C VAL A 139 -1.76 29.36 11.36
N ALA A 140 -0.76 29.64 10.51
CA ALA A 140 -0.19 28.63 9.62
C ALA A 140 0.31 27.41 10.41
N SER A 141 -0.06 26.22 9.95
CA SER A 141 0.39 24.98 10.59
C SER A 141 1.87 24.73 10.30
N THR A 142 2.53 24.04 11.22
CA THR A 142 3.96 23.72 11.12
C THR A 142 4.26 22.26 11.46
N ILE A 143 5.47 21.81 11.16
CA ILE A 143 5.99 20.55 11.69
C ILE A 143 6.28 20.73 13.19
N GLU A 144 5.53 20.05 14.03
CA GLU A 144 5.59 20.16 15.49
C GLU A 144 6.63 19.25 16.13
N THR A 145 6.87 18.09 15.54
CA THR A 145 7.98 17.22 15.91
C THR A 145 8.45 16.41 14.71
N LEU A 146 9.72 16.04 14.71
CA LEU A 146 10.31 15.15 13.73
C LEU A 146 10.33 13.69 14.21
N SER A 147 10.02 13.40 15.47
CA SER A 147 10.18 12.04 15.99
C SER A 147 8.93 11.52 16.69
N ALA A 148 7.77 11.74 16.07
CA ALA A 148 6.52 11.17 16.57
C ALA A 148 6.47 9.64 16.39
N THR A 149 5.91 8.98 17.40
CA THR A 149 5.59 7.54 17.39
C THR A 149 4.07 7.40 17.51
N THR A 150 3.39 7.39 16.37
CA THR A 150 1.94 7.18 16.27
C THR A 150 1.67 5.76 15.75
N TYR A 151 1.79 5.56 14.43
CA TYR A 151 1.67 4.27 13.76
C TYR A 151 3.02 3.67 13.32
N ARG A 152 3.98 4.55 13.05
CA ARG A 152 5.38 4.23 12.80
C ARG A 152 6.25 5.12 13.68
N SER A 153 7.49 4.70 13.91
CA SER A 153 8.46 5.51 14.63
C SER A 153 9.07 6.58 13.72
N ASP A 154 9.50 7.68 14.35
CA ASP A 154 10.24 8.76 13.72
C ASP A 154 9.51 9.42 12.52
N GLN A 155 8.28 9.87 12.79
CA GLN A 155 7.40 10.56 11.85
C GLN A 155 7.33 12.07 12.11
N GLY A 156 7.00 12.84 11.07
CA GLY A 156 6.68 14.25 11.21
C GLY A 156 5.27 14.42 11.75
N ARG A 157 5.09 15.12 12.88
CA ARG A 157 3.77 15.46 13.45
C ARG A 157 3.38 16.88 13.07
N TYR A 158 2.08 17.10 12.88
CA TYR A 158 1.51 18.41 12.60
C TYR A 158 0.00 18.43 12.90
N SER A 159 -0.55 19.61 13.07
CA SER A 159 -1.99 19.83 13.23
C SER A 159 -2.56 20.50 11.98
N LEU A 160 -3.17 19.71 11.12
CA LEU A 160 -3.92 20.16 9.94
C LEU A 160 -5.17 19.30 9.84
N ASP A 161 -6.29 19.90 9.47
CA ASP A 161 -7.54 19.15 9.30
C ASP A 161 -7.40 18.08 8.21
N THR A 162 -7.69 16.84 8.57
CA THR A 162 -7.75 15.71 7.63
C THR A 162 -8.95 14.85 7.96
N ASP A 163 -9.53 14.22 6.95
CA ASP A 163 -10.62 13.26 7.13
C ASP A 163 -10.22 11.90 6.52
N VAL A 164 -11.04 10.88 6.72
CA VAL A 164 -10.92 9.58 6.04
C VAL A 164 -10.72 9.80 4.54
N GLY A 165 -9.84 9.01 3.91
CA GLY A 165 -9.47 9.19 2.50
C GLY A 165 -8.34 10.19 2.25
N SER A 166 -7.83 10.87 3.29
CA SER A 166 -6.67 11.77 3.17
C SER A 166 -5.32 11.04 3.31
N PHE A 167 -5.34 9.75 3.65
CA PHE A 167 -4.16 8.88 3.65
C PHE A 167 -3.47 8.86 2.28
N GLY A 168 -2.14 8.91 2.29
CA GLY A 168 -1.29 9.07 1.11
C GLY A 168 -1.17 10.52 0.60
N SER A 169 -1.94 11.47 1.14
CA SER A 169 -1.86 12.87 0.69
C SER A 169 -0.48 13.48 0.99
N SER A 170 -0.01 14.32 0.06
CA SER A 170 1.29 14.97 0.18
C SER A 170 1.23 16.14 1.17
N VAL A 171 2.05 16.09 2.21
CA VAL A 171 2.36 17.24 3.06
C VAL A 171 3.49 18.00 2.41
N ARG A 172 3.35 19.33 2.25
CA ARG A 172 4.30 20.15 1.50
C ARG A 172 4.80 21.32 2.34
N GLY A 173 6.06 21.67 2.15
CA GLY A 173 6.64 22.88 2.71
C GLY A 173 6.05 24.10 2.00
N ALA A 174 5.53 25.06 2.75
CA ALA A 174 4.94 26.27 2.18
C ALA A 174 5.98 27.14 1.44
N ARG A 175 7.25 27.06 1.85
CA ARG A 175 8.36 27.84 1.27
C ARG A 175 8.74 27.40 -0.14
N ASP A 176 8.77 26.10 -0.41
CA ASP A 176 9.35 25.54 -1.64
C ASP A 176 8.37 24.65 -2.43
N ASN A 177 7.16 24.44 -1.92
CA ASN A 177 6.13 23.57 -2.50
C ASN A 177 6.58 22.11 -2.71
N LYS A 178 7.67 21.69 -2.06
CA LYS A 178 8.17 20.32 -2.15
C LYS A 178 7.46 19.46 -1.12
N VAL A 179 7.28 18.18 -1.47
CA VAL A 179 6.72 17.19 -0.54
C VAL A 179 7.74 16.97 0.57
N VAL A 180 7.29 16.99 1.82
CA VAL A 180 8.13 16.83 3.03
C VAL A 180 7.74 15.57 3.82
N ALA A 181 6.48 15.16 3.72
CA ALA A 181 5.97 13.92 4.29
C ALA A 181 4.75 13.39 3.52
N LEU A 182 4.42 12.11 3.72
CA LEU A 182 3.16 11.50 3.27
C LEU A 182 2.26 11.22 4.48
N ARG A 183 1.02 11.70 4.44
CA ARG A 183 0.03 11.46 5.49
C ARG A 183 -0.31 9.97 5.56
N ASN A 184 -0.15 9.33 6.71
CA ASN A 184 -0.37 7.87 6.84
C ASN A 184 -1.13 7.47 8.11
N CYS A 185 -0.99 8.22 9.21
CA CYS A 185 -1.77 8.00 10.42
C CYS A 185 -2.01 9.27 11.26
N GLY A 186 -3.01 9.20 12.13
CA GLY A 186 -3.45 10.26 13.03
C GLY A 186 -4.97 10.39 13.05
N SER A 187 -5.55 10.66 14.21
CA SER A 187 -6.92 11.21 14.31
C SER A 187 -6.78 12.67 14.76
N TRP A 188 -6.00 12.89 15.82
CA TRP A 188 -5.40 14.15 16.20
C TRP A 188 -4.33 13.88 17.28
N PRO A 189 -3.15 14.53 17.25
CA PRO A 189 -2.55 15.28 16.14
C PRO A 189 -2.20 14.36 14.95
N ASN A 190 -2.05 14.94 13.76
CA ASN A 190 -1.75 14.21 12.54
C ASN A 190 -0.25 13.91 12.39
N SER A 191 0.05 12.87 11.60
CA SER A 191 1.44 12.47 11.34
C SER A 191 1.65 11.98 9.91
N GLY A 192 2.90 12.06 9.47
CA GLY A 192 3.30 11.54 8.16
C GLY A 192 4.71 10.97 8.14
N ILE A 193 4.89 9.98 7.26
CA ILE A 193 6.18 9.40 6.95
C ILE A 193 7.04 10.46 6.26
N LYS A 194 8.21 10.75 6.83
CA LYS A 194 9.14 11.74 6.28
C LYS A 194 9.58 11.31 4.87
N ILE A 195 9.46 12.21 3.89
CA ILE A 195 9.71 11.86 2.49
C ILE A 195 11.16 11.44 2.23
N ASN A 196 12.12 11.95 3.00
CA ASN A 196 13.53 11.60 2.85
C ASN A 196 13.78 10.12 3.12
N LYS A 197 13.03 9.49 4.03
CA LYS A 197 13.11 8.04 4.26
C LYS A 197 12.66 7.26 3.03
N ILE A 198 11.57 7.70 2.40
CA ILE A 198 11.03 7.09 1.17
C ILE A 198 12.04 7.29 0.03
N VAL A 199 12.56 8.50 -0.17
CA VAL A 199 13.58 8.80 -1.19
C VAL A 199 14.83 7.96 -0.98
N SER A 200 15.34 7.86 0.26
CA SER A 200 16.49 7.01 0.59
C SER A 200 16.20 5.54 0.30
N LYS A 201 15.00 5.04 0.64
CA LYS A 201 14.60 3.68 0.29
C LYS A 201 14.58 3.47 -1.22
N LEU A 202 13.93 4.35 -1.98
CA LEU A 202 13.87 4.26 -3.44
C LEU A 202 15.26 4.32 -4.09
N ARG A 203 16.17 5.16 -3.58
CA ARG A 203 17.56 5.22 -4.05
C ARG A 203 18.35 3.96 -3.70
N SER A 204 18.18 3.43 -2.48
CA SER A 204 18.85 2.20 -2.03
C SER A 204 18.39 0.96 -2.80
N VAL A 205 17.15 0.97 -3.31
CA VAL A 205 16.57 -0.10 -4.13
C VAL A 205 16.95 0.05 -5.60
N GLY A 206 17.72 1.09 -5.98
CA GLY A 206 18.12 1.42 -7.35
C GLY A 206 18.36 0.17 -8.20
N THR A 207 17.39 -0.19 -9.04
CA THR A 207 17.49 -1.34 -9.97
C THR A 207 17.90 -2.69 -9.35
N CYS A 208 17.48 -3.02 -8.13
CA CYS A 208 17.80 -4.33 -7.54
C CYS A 208 16.59 -5.00 -6.84
N LEU A 209 15.78 -5.71 -7.64
CA LEU A 209 15.24 -7.00 -7.24
C LEU A 209 16.44 -7.92 -7.01
N ARG A 210 16.88 -8.05 -5.75
CA ARG A 210 17.64 -9.16 -5.16
C ARG A 210 18.52 -8.64 -4.03
N THR A 211 17.98 -8.65 -2.83
CA THR A 211 18.74 -9.20 -1.71
C THR A 211 17.75 -9.90 -0.77
N PRO A 212 17.93 -11.21 -0.51
CA PRO A 212 17.29 -11.84 0.64
C PRO A 212 17.90 -11.23 1.91
N LEU A 213 17.21 -11.29 3.07
CA LEU A 213 17.72 -11.27 4.46
C LEU A 213 16.61 -10.76 5.41
N PRO A 214 16.65 -11.01 6.72
CA PRO A 214 17.01 -12.22 7.46
C PRO A 214 15.82 -12.70 8.33
N ARG A 215 15.79 -14.00 8.65
CA ARG A 215 14.82 -14.61 9.58
C ARG A 215 15.09 -14.10 11.01
N THR A 216 14.47 -13.01 11.46
CA THR A 216 14.15 -12.72 12.87
C THR A 216 13.61 -11.31 13.01
N MET A 217 12.28 -11.17 13.09
CA MET A 217 11.56 -10.26 14.00
C MET A 217 10.07 -10.33 13.68
N VAL A 218 9.38 -11.27 14.31
CA VAL A 218 7.92 -11.22 14.47
C VAL A 218 7.70 -10.87 15.93
N ARG A 219 7.41 -9.61 16.24
CA ARG A 219 6.62 -9.27 17.42
C ARG A 219 5.54 -8.27 17.02
N ARG A 220 4.33 -8.69 17.34
CA ARG A 220 3.02 -8.12 17.02
C ARG A 220 2.89 -6.71 17.59
N ALA A 221 2.26 -5.84 16.81
CA ALA A 221 1.45 -4.75 17.32
C ALA A 221 0.04 -4.99 16.77
N GLU A 222 -0.79 -5.69 17.54
CA GLU A 222 -2.23 -5.71 17.39
C GLU A 222 -2.77 -4.38 17.94
N CYS A 223 -3.70 -3.76 17.21
CA CYS A 223 -4.37 -2.54 17.62
C CYS A 223 -5.60 -2.93 18.44
N ASP A 224 -5.66 -2.54 19.71
CA ASP A 224 -6.92 -2.51 20.45
C ASP A 224 -7.71 -1.26 20.04
N VAL A 225 -9.01 -1.48 19.86
CA VAL A 225 -10.05 -0.51 19.48
C VAL A 225 -10.31 0.49 20.60
#